data_AF-A0A2S2PNW5-F1
#
_entry.id   AF-A0A2S2PNW5-F1
#
_cell.length_a   1.000
_cell.length_b   1.000
_cell.length_c   1.000
_cell.angle_alpha   90.00
_cell.angle_beta   90.00
_cell.angle_gamma   90.00
#
_symmetry.space_group_name_H-M   'P 1'
#
loop_
_entity.id
_entity.type
_entity.pdbx_description
1 polymer ?
#
loop_
_entity_poly.entity_id
_entity_poly.type
_entity_poly.pdbx_seq_one_letter_code
_entity_poly.pdbx_strand_id
1 'polypeptide(L)'
;MAYFQSLWQEIYRNGTDLQVTDNGLVEAIYTIISTLGVYLVGIITIPSWWLVGVLTFSQGLLLFIMAQEKLLSHAYIGYIMFGTFYHIMATVANCEVAKNIPADSYALVFGVNTFMSLLLQTCLTVVVNSPVGLMLDIRTQFYVYSGGCLIIGALFTVRALCSTYNTMMRHRIFTTSN
;
A
#
# COMPACT_ATOMS: atom_id res chain seq x y z
N MET A 1 -8.70 4.53 0.49
CA MET A 1 -8.73 5.79 1.28
C MET A 1 -10.10 6.09 1.86
N ALA A 2 -11.20 5.98 1.10
CA ALA A 2 -12.56 6.24 1.63
C ALA A 2 -12.93 5.48 2.93
N TYR A 3 -12.47 4.24 3.10
CA TYR A 3 -12.70 3.45 4.31
C TYR A 3 -12.15 4.06 5.61
N PHE A 4 -11.08 4.88 5.53
CA PHE A 4 -10.53 5.53 6.72
C PHE A 4 -11.49 6.58 7.29
N GLN A 5 -12.24 7.29 6.45
CA GLN A 5 -13.26 8.23 6.93
C GLN A 5 -14.36 7.50 7.71
N SER A 6 -14.79 6.33 7.24
CA SER A 6 -15.75 5.49 7.97
C SER A 6 -15.18 4.98 9.30
N LEU A 7 -13.89 4.60 9.35
CA LEU A 7 -13.23 4.21 10.59
C LEU A 7 -13.15 5.39 11.58
N TRP A 8 -12.77 6.58 11.11
CA TRP A 8 -12.71 7.80 11.93
C TRP A 8 -14.06 8.15 12.52
N GLN A 9 -15.13 8.04 11.74
CA GLN A 9 -16.51 8.26 12.22
C GLN A 9 -16.91 7.25 13.30
N GLU A 10 -16.57 5.97 13.13
CA GLU A 10 -16.84 4.94 14.15
C GLU A 10 -16.08 5.24 15.45
N ILE A 11 -14.79 5.57 15.36
CA ILE A 11 -13.94 5.92 16.50
C ILE A 11 -14.49 7.15 17.22
N TYR A 12 -14.84 8.21 16.47
CA TYR A 12 -15.39 9.44 17.04
C TYR A 12 -16.69 9.19 17.82
N ARG A 13 -17.59 8.36 17.28
CA ARG A 13 -18.86 8.03 17.93
C ARG A 13 -18.69 7.24 19.24
N ASN A 14 -17.58 6.51 19.38
CA ASN A 14 -17.31 5.65 20.55
C ASN A 14 -16.60 6.38 21.70
N GLY A 15 -16.46 7.71 21.63
CA GLY A 15 -15.81 8.53 22.68
C GLY A 15 -14.29 8.50 22.53
N THR A 16 -13.75 9.46 21.78
CA THR A 16 -12.34 9.50 21.38
C THR A 16 -11.54 10.58 22.12
N ASP A 17 -10.24 10.66 21.83
CA ASP A 17 -9.26 11.56 22.46
C ASP A 17 -9.26 12.99 21.91
N LEU A 18 -9.84 13.21 20.73
CA LEU A 18 -9.96 14.51 20.08
C LEU A 18 -11.41 15.04 20.16
N GLN A 19 -11.57 16.30 20.55
CA GLN A 19 -12.88 16.95 20.64
C GLN A 19 -13.41 17.41 19.26
N VAL A 20 -12.52 17.61 18.29
CA VAL A 20 -12.82 18.11 16.93
C VAL A 20 -12.17 17.19 15.88
N THR A 21 -12.84 17.06 14.74
CA THR A 21 -12.39 16.23 13.61
C THR A 21 -11.75 17.12 12.54
N ASP A 22 -10.43 16.99 12.33
CA ASP A 22 -9.64 17.78 11.37
C ASP A 22 -9.26 17.00 10.09
N ASN A 23 -10.22 16.27 9.51
CA ASN A 23 -9.98 15.38 8.35
C ASN A 23 -9.28 16.09 7.18
N GLY A 24 -9.71 17.32 6.85
CA GLY A 24 -9.13 18.07 5.73
C GLY A 24 -7.66 18.43 5.94
N LEU A 25 -7.27 18.76 7.18
CA LEU A 25 -5.86 19.03 7.51
C LEU A 25 -5.03 17.74 7.41
N VAL A 26 -5.57 16.63 7.93
CA VAL A 26 -4.92 15.32 7.86
C VAL A 26 -4.71 14.89 6.40
N GLU A 27 -5.70 15.10 5.54
CA GLU A 27 -5.60 14.83 4.10
C GLU A 27 -4.58 15.71 3.39
N ALA A 28 -4.49 17.00 3.75
CA ALA A 28 -3.48 17.91 3.22
C ALA A 28 -2.06 17.49 3.63
N ILE A 29 -1.84 17.15 4.92
CA ILE A 29 -0.56 16.66 5.44
C ILE A 29 -0.17 15.36 4.74
N TYR A 30 -1.10 14.41 4.65
CA TYR A 30 -0.91 13.15 3.91
C TYR A 30 -0.46 13.40 2.47
N THR A 31 -1.10 14.34 1.77
CA THR A 31 -0.77 14.68 0.38
C THR A 31 0.65 15.20 0.26
N ILE A 32 1.05 16.14 1.13
CA ILE A 32 2.40 16.71 1.15
C ILE A 32 3.45 15.63 1.42
N ILE A 33 3.27 14.85 2.49
CA ILE A 33 4.23 13.81 2.89
C ILE A 33 4.36 12.73 1.83
N SER A 34 3.24 12.27 1.26
CA SER A 34 3.26 11.23 0.23
C SER A 34 3.92 11.72 -1.05
N THR A 35 3.68 12.98 -1.44
CA THR A 35 4.33 13.59 -2.60
C THR A 35 5.84 13.71 -2.40
N LEU A 36 6.27 14.19 -1.23
CA LEU A 36 7.71 14.25 -0.89
C LEU A 36 8.34 12.86 -0.88
N GLY A 37 7.66 11.86 -0.31
CA GLY A 37 8.13 10.47 -0.30
C GLY A 37 8.31 9.90 -1.71
N VAL A 38 7.34 10.12 -2.60
CA VAL A 38 7.42 9.72 -4.01
C VAL A 38 8.56 10.44 -4.74
N TYR A 39 8.72 11.74 -4.51
CA TYR A 39 9.81 12.51 -5.11
C TYR A 39 11.18 11.96 -4.68
N LEU A 40 11.37 11.72 -3.37
CA LEU A 40 12.61 11.18 -2.83
C LEU A 40 12.91 9.78 -3.36
N VAL A 41 11.92 8.88 -3.41
CA VAL A 41 12.13 7.52 -3.94
C VAL A 41 12.46 7.54 -5.44
N GLY A 42 11.99 8.54 -6.19
CA GLY A 42 12.35 8.72 -7.59
C GLY A 42 13.81 9.12 -7.81
N ILE A 43 14.46 9.72 -6.80
CA ILE A 43 15.88 10.10 -6.85
C ILE A 43 16.77 8.94 -6.40
N ILE A 44 16.34 8.18 -5.40
CA ILE A 44 17.14 7.09 -4.84
C ILE A 44 16.93 5.84 -5.69
N THR A 45 18.00 5.32 -6.32
CA THR A 45 17.96 4.08 -7.11
C THR A 45 17.87 2.84 -6.20
N ILE A 46 16.74 2.67 -5.49
CA ILE A 46 16.52 1.55 -4.58
C ILE A 46 16.15 0.29 -5.40
N PRO A 47 16.68 -0.91 -5.06
CA PRO A 47 16.21 -2.12 -5.70
C PRO A 47 14.71 -2.28 -5.45
N SER A 48 14.01 -2.82 -6.42
CA SER A 48 12.68 -2.27 -6.65
C SER A 48 11.54 -3.17 -6.17
N TRP A 49 11.62 -4.46 -6.47
CA TRP A 49 10.61 -5.44 -6.09
C TRP A 49 10.63 -5.78 -4.59
N TRP A 50 11.79 -5.67 -3.91
CA TRP A 50 11.84 -5.85 -2.46
C TRP A 50 11.14 -4.69 -1.73
N LEU A 51 11.34 -3.46 -2.20
CA LEU A 51 10.70 -2.29 -1.62
C LEU A 51 9.18 -2.34 -1.80
N VAL A 52 8.70 -2.77 -2.97
CA VAL A 52 7.27 -3.05 -3.21
C VAL A 52 6.76 -4.05 -2.16
N GLY A 53 7.41 -5.21 -2.02
CA GLY A 53 7.00 -6.24 -1.06
C GLY A 53 6.97 -5.75 0.39
N VAL A 54 8.04 -5.08 0.84
CA VAL A 54 8.16 -4.58 2.22
C VAL A 54 7.13 -3.50 2.52
N LEU A 55 6.88 -2.56 1.60
CA LEU A 55 5.88 -1.53 1.77
C LEU A 55 4.47 -2.14 1.81
N THR A 56 4.14 -3.06 0.90
CA THR A 56 2.84 -3.76 0.91
C THR A 56 2.64 -4.57 2.19
N PHE A 57 3.68 -5.25 2.69
CA PHE A 57 3.60 -5.99 3.94
C PHE A 57 3.39 -5.05 5.13
N SER A 58 4.15 -3.95 5.18
CA SER A 58 4.02 -2.90 6.21
C SER A 58 2.62 -2.28 6.22
N GLN A 59 2.02 -2.07 5.04
CA GLN A 59 0.63 -1.63 4.91
C GLN A 59 -0.35 -2.63 5.50
N GLY A 60 -0.12 -3.93 5.30
CA GLY A 60 -0.93 -4.99 5.91
C GLY A 60 -0.87 -4.97 7.44
N LEU A 61 0.33 -4.84 8.01
CA LEU A 61 0.52 -4.68 9.46
C LEU A 61 -0.17 -3.43 9.99
N LEU A 62 -0.04 -2.32 9.27
CA LEU A 62 -0.62 -1.06 9.68
C LEU A 62 -2.16 -1.13 9.68
N LEU A 63 -2.77 -1.75 8.67
CA LEU A 63 -4.22 -1.99 8.65
C LEU A 63 -4.67 -2.91 9.79
N PHE A 64 -3.86 -3.91 10.17
CA PHE A 64 -4.16 -4.78 11.30
C PHE A 64 -4.21 -4.00 12.62
N ILE A 65 -3.23 -3.13 12.84
CA ILE A 65 -3.18 -2.25 14.01
C ILE A 65 -4.38 -1.29 13.99
N MET A 66 -4.65 -0.65 12.85
CA MET A 66 -5.78 0.28 12.70
C MET A 66 -7.14 -0.37 12.93
N ALA A 67 -7.32 -1.67 12.61
CA ALA A 67 -8.55 -2.40 12.90
C ALA A 67 -8.89 -2.45 14.40
N GLN A 68 -7.87 -2.35 15.27
CA GLN A 68 -7.99 -2.39 16.72
C GLN A 68 -8.02 -1.00 17.36
N GLU A 69 -7.76 0.05 16.58
CA GLU A 69 -7.56 1.39 17.12
C GLU A 69 -8.84 2.02 17.68
N LYS A 70 -8.65 2.82 18.72
CA LYS A 70 -9.73 3.53 19.42
C LYS A 70 -9.45 5.03 19.57
N LEU A 71 -8.23 5.45 19.26
CA LEU A 71 -7.81 6.85 19.35
C LEU A 71 -7.81 7.45 17.95
N LEU A 72 -8.53 8.57 17.78
CA LEU A 72 -8.66 9.24 16.49
C LEU A 72 -7.33 9.83 16.04
N SER A 73 -6.52 10.35 16.98
CA SER A 73 -5.17 10.82 16.69
C SER A 73 -4.29 9.73 16.07
N HIS A 74 -4.36 8.50 16.62
CA HIS A 74 -3.58 7.36 16.13
C HIS A 74 -4.09 6.91 14.75
N ALA A 75 -5.41 6.94 14.55
CA ALA A 75 -6.02 6.64 13.26
C ALA A 75 -5.61 7.64 12.15
N TYR A 76 -5.42 8.92 12.50
CA TYR A 76 -4.89 9.93 11.57
C TYR A 76 -3.42 9.69 11.19
N ILE A 77 -2.57 9.39 12.18
CA ILE A 77 -1.16 9.06 11.92
C ILE A 77 -1.09 7.79 11.05
N GLY A 78 -1.88 6.78 11.38
CA GLY A 78 -1.97 5.55 10.60
C GLY A 78 -2.43 5.78 9.16
N TYR A 79 -3.41 6.67 8.94
CA TYR A 79 -3.83 7.06 7.59
C TYR A 79 -2.69 7.70 6.78
N ILE A 80 -1.98 8.66 7.37
CA ILE A 80 -0.86 9.34 6.72
C ILE A 80 0.21 8.32 6.32
N MET A 81 0.63 7.46 7.26
CA MET A 81 1.65 6.43 6.99
C MET A 81 1.19 5.43 5.93
N PHE A 82 -0.04 4.92 6.03
CA PHE A 82 -0.60 3.97 5.07
C PHE A 82 -0.64 4.56 3.66
N GLY A 83 -1.12 5.79 3.55
CA GLY A 83 -1.20 6.51 2.29
C GLY A 83 0.17 6.79 1.69
N THR A 84 1.15 7.21 2.51
CA THR A 84 2.52 7.43 2.05
C THR A 84 3.15 6.15 1.52
N PHE A 85 3.02 5.03 2.25
CA PHE A 85 3.52 3.74 1.77
C PHE A 85 2.86 3.31 0.48
N TYR A 86 1.54 3.49 0.36
CA TYR A 86 0.80 3.19 -0.87
C TYR A 86 1.35 3.95 -2.08
N HIS A 87 1.54 5.27 -1.97
CA HIS A 87 2.01 6.07 -3.10
C HIS A 87 3.46 5.78 -3.49
N ILE A 88 4.34 5.60 -2.51
CA ILE A 88 5.73 5.20 -2.77
C ILE A 88 5.75 3.83 -3.47
N MET A 89 5.04 2.84 -2.91
CA MET A 89 4.94 1.49 -3.48
C MET A 89 4.38 1.51 -4.91
N ALA A 90 3.29 2.25 -5.14
CA ALA A 90 2.65 2.33 -6.45
C ALA A 90 3.58 2.97 -7.49
N THR A 91 4.31 4.03 -7.11
CA THR A 91 5.29 4.68 -7.99
C THR A 91 6.42 3.71 -8.34
N VAL A 92 7.01 3.05 -7.35
CA VAL A 92 8.11 2.10 -7.57
C VAL A 92 7.66 0.95 -8.46
N ALA A 93 6.47 0.38 -8.21
CA ALA A 93 5.92 -0.68 -9.04
C ALA A 93 5.72 -0.23 -10.51
N ASN A 94 5.19 0.97 -10.73
CA ASN A 94 5.02 1.50 -12.08
C ASN A 94 6.37 1.75 -12.77
N CYS A 95 7.37 2.29 -12.07
CA CYS A 95 8.71 2.48 -12.61
C CYS A 95 9.35 1.15 -13.03
N GLU A 96 9.13 0.07 -12.27
CA GLU A 96 9.65 -1.26 -12.63
C GLU A 96 8.99 -1.87 -13.84
N VAL A 97 7.67 -1.75 -13.92
CA VAL A 97 6.94 -2.22 -15.10
C VAL A 97 7.41 -1.45 -16.33
N ALA A 98 7.58 -0.13 -16.23
CA ALA A 98 8.06 0.70 -17.33
C ALA A 98 9.47 0.28 -17.83
N LYS A 99 10.38 -0.13 -16.95
CA LYS A 99 11.74 -0.59 -17.34
C LYS A 99 11.75 -1.79 -18.29
N ASN A 100 10.67 -2.57 -18.35
CA ASN A 100 10.60 -3.83 -19.09
C ASN A 100 9.74 -3.77 -20.35
N ILE A 101 9.33 -2.56 -20.77
CA ILE A 101 8.35 -2.37 -21.86
C ILE A 101 8.93 -1.37 -22.89
N PRO A 102 8.53 -1.41 -24.17
CA PRO A 102 8.87 -0.36 -25.13
C PRO A 102 8.21 0.99 -24.81
N ALA A 103 8.93 2.09 -25.03
CA ALA A 103 8.46 3.45 -24.73
C ALA A 103 7.12 3.80 -25.41
N ASP A 104 6.92 3.35 -26.65
CA ASP A 104 5.70 3.59 -27.44
C ASP A 104 4.43 2.97 -26.80
N SER A 105 4.59 2.03 -25.88
CA SER A 105 3.50 1.33 -25.20
C SER A 105 3.30 1.75 -23.74
N TYR A 106 4.10 2.68 -23.22
CA TYR A 106 4.05 3.07 -21.79
C TYR A 106 2.69 3.60 -21.35
N ALA A 107 2.12 4.54 -22.11
CA ALA A 107 0.85 5.15 -21.76
C ALA A 107 -0.28 4.12 -21.74
N LEU A 108 -0.29 3.18 -22.70
CA LEU A 108 -1.31 2.13 -22.78
C LEU A 108 -1.17 1.13 -21.63
N VAL A 109 0.04 0.64 -21.35
CA VAL A 109 0.24 -0.32 -20.26
C VAL A 109 -0.03 0.30 -18.90
N PHE A 110 0.38 1.55 -18.68
CA PHE A 110 0.03 2.29 -17.48
C PHE A 110 -1.49 2.42 -17.34
N GLY A 111 -2.19 2.84 -18.40
CA GLY A 111 -3.65 2.98 -18.39
C GLY A 111 -4.38 1.68 -18.09
N VAL A 112 -4.00 0.57 -18.74
CA VAL A 112 -4.60 -0.75 -18.48
C VAL A 112 -4.28 -1.25 -17.07
N ASN A 113 -3.06 -1.04 -16.57
CA ASN A 113 -2.67 -1.41 -15.21
C ASN A 113 -3.51 -0.65 -14.17
N THR A 114 -3.67 0.66 -14.34
CA THR A 114 -4.50 1.50 -13.47
C THR A 114 -5.97 1.10 -13.56
N PHE A 115 -6.49 0.85 -14.75
CA PHE A 115 -7.87 0.40 -14.94
C PHE A 115 -8.14 -0.92 -14.23
N MET A 116 -7.27 -1.93 -14.40
CA MET A 116 -7.41 -3.22 -13.74
C MET A 116 -7.31 -3.11 -12.21
N SER A 117 -6.42 -2.24 -11.72
CA SER A 117 -6.31 -1.95 -10.28
C SER A 117 -7.61 -1.36 -9.72
N LEU A 118 -8.17 -0.35 -10.40
CA LEU A 118 -9.45 0.27 -10.01
C LEU A 118 -10.62 -0.72 -10.12
N LEU A 119 -10.65 -1.53 -11.17
CA LEU A 119 -11.67 -2.57 -11.33
C LEU A 119 -11.62 -3.58 -10.19
N LEU A 120 -10.43 -4.09 -9.85
CA LEU A 120 -10.25 -5.00 -8.72
C LEU A 120 -10.65 -4.34 -7.40
N GLN A 121 -10.26 -3.08 -7.18
CA GLN A 121 -10.67 -2.30 -6.02
C GLN A 121 -12.19 -2.17 -5.94
N THR A 122 -12.88 -1.87 -7.05
CA THR A 122 -14.34 -1.79 -7.11
C THR A 122 -14.98 -3.14 -6.81
N CYS A 123 -14.52 -4.24 -7.43
CA CYS A 123 -15.01 -5.58 -7.15
C CYS A 123 -14.86 -5.94 -5.66
N LEU A 124 -13.69 -5.68 -5.08
CA LEU A 124 -13.45 -5.92 -3.65
C LEU A 124 -14.37 -5.07 -2.78
N THR A 125 -14.56 -3.78 -3.13
CA THR A 125 -15.49 -2.87 -2.45
C THR A 125 -16.91 -3.41 -2.47
N VAL A 126 -17.36 -3.91 -3.62
CA VAL A 126 -18.70 -4.48 -3.77
C VAL A 126 -18.86 -5.74 -2.92
N VAL A 127 -17.89 -6.65 -2.97
CA VAL A 127 -17.94 -7.90 -2.20
C VAL A 127 -17.92 -7.64 -0.68
N VAL A 128 -17.08 -6.71 -0.22
CA VAL A 128 -16.82 -6.53 1.22
C VAL A 128 -17.75 -5.51 1.87
N ASN A 129 -18.06 -4.40 1.19
CA ASN A 129 -18.69 -3.21 1.77
C ASN A 129 -20.04 -2.82 1.12
N SER A 130 -20.59 -3.62 0.20
CA SER A 130 -21.87 -3.30 -0.44
C SER A 130 -23.04 -4.10 0.15
N PRO A 131 -24.28 -3.56 0.13
CA PRO A 131 -25.48 -4.31 0.52
C PRO A 131 -25.75 -5.56 -0.30
N VAL A 132 -25.28 -5.61 -1.56
CA VAL A 132 -25.35 -6.81 -2.40
C VAL A 132 -24.21 -7.80 -2.14
N GLY A 133 -23.22 -7.41 -1.34
CA GLY A 133 -22.10 -8.24 -0.92
C GLY A 133 -22.26 -8.73 0.52
N LEU A 134 -21.15 -8.80 1.25
CA LEU A 134 -21.10 -9.25 2.64
C LEU A 134 -21.56 -8.17 3.63
N MET A 135 -21.46 -6.90 3.25
CA MET A 135 -21.80 -5.74 4.07
C MET A 135 -21.16 -5.80 5.47
N LEU A 136 -19.85 -6.07 5.50
CA LEU A 136 -19.09 -6.24 6.75
C LEU A 136 -18.98 -4.92 7.52
N ASP A 137 -18.86 -4.97 8.84
CA ASP A 137 -18.53 -3.79 9.64
C ASP A 137 -17.11 -3.30 9.33
N ILE A 138 -16.85 -2.01 9.56
CA ILE A 138 -15.62 -1.36 9.10
C ILE A 138 -14.36 -1.98 9.71
N ARG A 139 -14.39 -2.50 10.94
CA ARG A 139 -13.22 -3.15 11.55
C ARG A 139 -12.93 -4.49 10.88
N THR A 140 -13.96 -5.29 10.61
CA THR A 140 -13.80 -6.53 9.83
C THR A 140 -13.32 -6.26 8.40
N GLN A 141 -13.76 -5.17 7.76
CA GLN A 141 -13.20 -4.78 6.46
C GLN A 141 -11.68 -4.53 6.55
N PHE A 142 -11.21 -3.81 7.57
CA PHE A 142 -9.78 -3.58 7.79
C PHE A 142 -9.00 -4.87 8.01
N TYR A 143 -9.55 -5.86 8.72
CA TYR A 143 -8.92 -7.18 8.85
C TYR A 143 -8.81 -7.93 7.52
N VAL A 144 -9.86 -7.89 6.69
CA VAL A 144 -9.84 -8.53 5.36
C VAL A 144 -8.78 -7.87 4.47
N TYR A 145 -8.75 -6.54 4.42
CA TYR A 145 -7.75 -5.81 3.62
C TYR A 145 -6.33 -6.00 4.15
N SER A 146 -6.16 -6.03 5.47
CA SER A 146 -4.89 -6.34 6.13
C SER A 146 -4.38 -7.71 5.70
N GLY A 147 -5.21 -8.76 5.79
CA GLY A 147 -4.85 -10.11 5.37
C GLY A 147 -4.40 -10.17 3.90
N GLY A 148 -5.14 -9.51 3.00
CA GLY A 148 -4.77 -9.42 1.59
C GLY A 148 -3.39 -8.77 1.38
N CYS A 149 -3.14 -7.62 2.01
CA CYS A 149 -1.85 -6.94 1.93
C CYS A 149 -0.70 -7.75 2.56
N LEU A 150 -0.93 -8.43 3.69
CA LEU A 150 0.09 -9.28 4.32
C LEU A 150 0.49 -10.45 3.43
N ILE A 151 -0.49 -11.13 2.83
CA ILE A 151 -0.22 -12.26 1.93
C ILE A 151 0.55 -11.78 0.69
N ILE A 152 0.06 -10.73 0.02
CA ILE A 152 0.71 -10.18 -1.18
C ILE A 152 2.11 -9.67 -0.84
N GLY A 153 2.24 -8.88 0.22
CA GLY A 153 3.52 -8.33 0.67
C GLY A 153 4.53 -9.41 1.01
N ALA A 154 4.11 -10.49 1.70
CA ALA A 154 4.98 -11.62 2.00
C ALA A 154 5.43 -12.33 0.72
N LEU A 155 4.52 -12.58 -0.23
CA LEU A 155 4.85 -13.23 -1.50
C LEU A 155 5.87 -12.40 -2.31
N PHE A 156 5.67 -11.08 -2.43
CA PHE A 156 6.60 -10.21 -3.13
C PHE A 156 7.95 -10.12 -2.42
N THR A 157 7.95 -9.99 -1.08
CA THR A 157 9.18 -9.92 -0.28
C THR A 157 10.00 -11.20 -0.41
N VAL A 158 9.38 -12.37 -0.24
CA VAL A 158 10.06 -13.67 -0.35
C VAL A 158 10.61 -13.86 -1.77
N ARG A 159 9.83 -13.58 -2.82
CA ARG A 159 10.32 -13.70 -4.20
C ARG A 159 11.49 -12.78 -4.49
N ALA A 160 11.43 -11.53 -4.04
CA ALA A 160 12.52 -10.57 -4.21
C ALA A 160 13.79 -11.01 -3.47
N LEU A 161 13.66 -11.54 -2.25
CA LEU A 161 14.78 -12.08 -1.47
C LEU A 161 15.40 -13.30 -2.15
N CYS A 162 14.58 -14.26 -2.59
CA CYS A 162 15.06 -15.45 -3.30
C CYS A 162 15.78 -15.09 -4.61
N SER A 163 15.22 -14.16 -5.39
CA SER A 163 15.85 -13.69 -6.63
C SER A 163 17.21 -13.06 -6.39
N THR A 164 17.31 -12.19 -5.38
CA THR A 164 18.56 -11.54 -4.99
C THR A 164 19.58 -12.57 -4.51
N TYR A 165 19.17 -13.51 -3.65
CA TYR A 165 20.03 -14.58 -3.16
C TYR A 165 20.59 -15.45 -4.29
N ASN A 166 19.73 -15.90 -5.20
CA ASN A 166 20.14 -16.73 -6.35
C ASN A 166 21.13 -15.99 -7.26
N THR A 167 20.94 -14.68 -7.45
CA THR A 167 21.84 -13.84 -8.27
C THR A 167 23.21 -13.70 -7.60
N MET A 168 23.25 -13.46 -6.29
CA MET A 168 24.51 -13.39 -5.53
C MET A 168 25.27 -14.72 -5.54
N MET A 169 24.57 -15.84 -5.36
CA MET A 169 25.17 -17.18 -5.39
C MET A 169 25.73 -17.52 -6.77
N ARG A 170 25.01 -17.17 -7.85
CA ARG A 170 25.49 -17.34 -9.22
C ARG A 170 26.79 -16.54 -9.45
N HIS A 171 26.86 -15.28 -9.01
CA HIS A 171 28.08 -14.48 -9.11
C HIS A 171 29.26 -15.09 -8.32
N ARG A 172 29.04 -15.58 -7.09
CA ARG A 172 30.11 -16.22 -6.30
C ARG A 172 30.73 -17.43 -7.00
N ILE A 173 29.91 -18.30 -7.60
CA ILE A 173 30.38 -19.49 -8.31
C ILE A 173 31.30 -19.13 -9.49
N PHE A 174 30.94 -18.09 -10.26
CA PHE A 174 31.77 -17.66 -11.40
C PHE A 174 33.07 -16.95 -11.00
N THR A 175 33.12 -16.31 -9.83
CA THR A 175 34.37 -15.68 -9.33
C THR A 175 35.38 -16.67 -8.76
N THR A 176 34.97 -17.87 -8.33
CA THR A 176 35.86 -18.91 -7.79
C THR A 176 36.39 -19.89 -8.84
N SER A 177 35.94 -19.77 -10.10
CA SER A 177 36.31 -20.65 -11.21
C SER A 177 37.40 -20.05 -12.14
N ASN A 178 37.91 -18.85 -11.82
CA ASN A 178 39.04 -18.18 -12.48
C ASN A 178 40.21 -18.06 -11.51
#